data_AF-A0A920B4A8-F1
#
_entry.id   AF-A0A920B4A8-F1
#
_cell.length_a   1.000
_cell.length_b   1.000
_cell.length_c   1.000
_cell.angle_alpha   90.00
_cell.angle_beta   90.00
_cell.angle_gamma   90.00
#
_symmetry.space_group_name_H-M   'P 1'
#
loop_
_entity.id
_entity.type
_entity.pdbx_description
1 polymer ?
#
loop_
_entity_poly.entity_id
_entity_poly.type
_entity_poly.pdbx_seq_one_letter_code
_entity_poly.pdbx_strand_id
1 'polypeptide(L)'
;MKEKIQLNVLGDKLITCSKEPLTGYRRNGCCDAHESDYGKHLICAILNEKFLEFQFSKGNDLITQKEINFPGLKPQDRWCVCAEGGWKRTINPVQHL
;
A
#
# COMPACT_ATOMS: atom_id res chain seq x y z
N MET A 1 -3.29 12.14 -23.84
CA MET A 1 -2.48 10.93 -23.68
C MET A 1 -3.39 9.84 -23.14
N LYS A 2 -3.46 8.65 -23.75
CA LYS A 2 -4.28 7.55 -23.21
C LYS A 2 -3.58 7.06 -21.93
N GLU A 3 -4.27 7.08 -20.80
CA GLU A 3 -3.77 6.43 -19.58
C GLU A 3 -3.50 4.96 -19.90
N LYS A 4 -2.25 4.53 -19.65
CA LYS A 4 -1.85 3.15 -19.86
C LYS A 4 -2.53 2.30 -18.80
N ILE A 5 -3.32 1.32 -19.24
CA ILE A 5 -3.96 0.36 -18.34
C ILE A 5 -2.85 -0.42 -17.62
N GLN A 6 -2.84 -0.34 -16.30
CA GLN A 6 -1.96 -1.16 -15.47
C GLN A 6 -2.65 -2.46 -15.09
N LEU A 7 -1.87 -3.53 -15.09
CA LEU A 7 -2.36 -4.87 -14.83
C LEU A 7 -1.90 -5.32 -13.45
N ASN A 8 -2.73 -6.13 -12.80
CA ASN A 8 -2.36 -6.83 -11.59
C ASN A 8 -1.48 -8.06 -11.90
N VAL A 9 -1.11 -8.78 -10.85
CA VAL A 9 -0.23 -9.96 -10.95
C VAL A 9 -0.83 -11.14 -11.72
N LEU A 10 -2.14 -11.12 -11.99
CA LEU A 10 -2.86 -12.14 -12.78
C LEU A 10 -3.07 -11.71 -14.25
N GLY A 11 -2.63 -10.50 -14.62
CA GLY A 11 -2.76 -9.97 -15.98
C GLY A 11 -4.08 -9.26 -16.26
N ASP A 12 -4.96 -9.13 -15.27
CA ASP A 12 -6.21 -8.37 -15.37
C ASP A 12 -6.00 -6.89 -15.03
N LYS A 13 -6.99 -6.04 -15.33
CA LYS A 13 -6.96 -4.62 -14.97
C LYS A 13 -6.84 -4.46 -13.45
N LEU A 14 -5.88 -3.64 -13.01
CA LEU A 14 -5.67 -3.32 -11.61
C LEU A 14 -6.92 -2.70 -10.98
N ILE A 15 -7.33 -3.20 -9.81
CA ILE A 15 -8.43 -2.61 -9.04
C ILE A 15 -7.96 -1.65 -7.93
N THR A 16 -8.94 -0.98 -7.33
CA THR A 16 -8.75 -0.17 -6.13
C THR A 16 -8.43 -1.03 -4.91
N CYS A 17 -7.32 -0.73 -4.23
CA CYS A 17 -6.93 -1.33 -2.96
C CYS A 17 -7.75 -0.75 -1.78
N SER A 18 -7.79 0.58 -1.65
CA SER A 18 -8.56 1.25 -0.59
C SER A 18 -8.89 2.69 -0.94
N LYS A 19 -10.10 3.14 -0.58
CA LYS A 19 -10.50 4.56 -0.62
C LYS A 19 -10.56 5.19 0.77
N GLU A 20 -10.71 4.36 1.80
CA GLU A 20 -10.83 4.76 3.19
C GLU A 20 -10.14 3.69 4.07
N PRO A 21 -8.93 3.96 4.57
CA PRO A 21 -8.11 5.14 4.30
C PRO A 21 -7.64 5.21 2.83
N LEU A 22 -7.53 6.42 2.28
CA LEU A 22 -7.11 6.63 0.89
C LEU A 22 -5.62 6.28 0.72
N THR A 23 -5.36 5.24 -0.07
CA THR A 23 -4.01 4.68 -0.25
C THR A 23 -3.41 4.97 -1.64
N GLY A 24 -2.27 4.35 -1.93
CA GLY A 24 -1.50 4.52 -3.17
C GLY A 24 -0.52 5.69 -3.09
N TYR A 25 0.60 5.59 -3.80
CA TYR A 25 1.61 6.65 -3.87
C TYR A 25 1.00 7.97 -4.34
N ARG A 26 0.15 7.93 -5.38
CA ARG A 26 -0.58 9.10 -5.91
C ARG A 26 -1.85 9.45 -5.14
N ARG A 27 -2.16 8.74 -4.03
CA ARG A 27 -3.42 8.89 -3.28
C ARG A 27 -4.67 8.76 -4.17
N ASN A 28 -4.67 7.80 -5.07
CA ASN A 28 -5.81 7.45 -5.95
C ASN A 28 -6.53 6.16 -5.52
N GLY A 29 -6.06 5.53 -4.45
CA GLY A 29 -6.58 4.27 -3.93
C GLY A 29 -6.05 3.00 -4.59
N CYS A 30 -5.15 3.09 -5.57
CA CYS A 30 -4.59 1.95 -6.29
C CYS A 30 -3.08 1.80 -5.99
N CYS A 31 -2.59 0.56 -6.02
CA CYS A 31 -1.16 0.24 -5.84
C CYS A 31 -0.46 0.18 -7.19
N ASP A 32 -0.62 1.24 -7.97
CA ASP A 32 -0.19 1.29 -9.35
C ASP A 32 1.21 1.91 -9.47
N ALA A 33 1.98 1.46 -10.45
CA ALA A 33 3.34 1.92 -10.67
C ALA A 33 3.37 3.38 -11.09
N HIS A 34 4.37 4.09 -10.56
CA HIS A 34 4.67 5.46 -10.94
C HIS A 34 6.19 5.64 -10.98
N GLU A 35 6.70 6.34 -11.98
CA GLU A 35 8.15 6.49 -12.19
C GLU A 35 8.84 7.19 -11.01
N SER A 36 8.14 8.10 -10.34
CA SER A 36 8.65 8.79 -9.14
C SER A 36 8.45 8.02 -7.83
N ASP A 37 7.79 6.86 -7.84
CA ASP A 37 7.60 6.04 -6.64
C ASP A 37 8.79 5.10 -6.44
N TYR A 38 9.87 5.62 -5.86
CA TYR A 38 11.08 4.84 -5.56
C TYR A 38 10.81 3.70 -4.56
N GLY A 39 9.84 3.86 -3.66
CA GLY A 39 9.47 2.82 -2.70
C GLY A 39 8.70 1.65 -3.34
N LYS A 40 8.19 1.84 -4.57
CA LYS A 40 7.39 0.86 -5.32
C LYS A 40 6.24 0.33 -4.47
N HIS A 41 5.30 1.20 -4.10
CA HIS A 41 4.10 0.88 -3.34
C HIS A 41 3.09 0.09 -4.20
N LEU A 42 3.49 -1.10 -4.65
CA LEU A 42 2.80 -1.91 -5.64
C LEU A 42 1.95 -3.04 -5.03
N ILE A 43 2.01 -3.22 -3.72
CA ILE A 43 1.42 -4.37 -3.04
C ILE A 43 0.25 -3.91 -2.17
N CYS A 44 -0.96 -4.34 -2.51
CA CYS A 44 -2.12 -4.15 -1.64
C CYS A 44 -2.11 -5.19 -0.49
N ALA A 45 -2.11 -4.72 0.74
CA ALA A 45 -2.00 -5.55 1.93
C ALA A 45 -3.09 -5.22 2.94
N ILE A 46 -3.63 -6.24 3.62
CA ILE A 46 -4.35 -6.05 4.88
C ILE A 46 -3.29 -6.04 5.98
N LEU A 47 -3.20 -4.91 6.68
CA LEU A 47 -2.22 -4.73 7.73
C LEU A 47 -2.68 -5.43 9.00
N ASN A 48 -1.73 -5.96 9.77
CA ASN A 48 -1.97 -6.44 11.12
C ASN A 48 -1.03 -5.74 12.10
N GLU A 49 -1.30 -5.92 13.37
CA GLU A 49 -0.55 -5.32 14.47
C GLU A 49 0.95 -5.61 14.39
N LYS A 50 1.33 -6.88 14.19
CA LYS A 50 2.75 -7.30 14.08
C LYS A 50 3.48 -6.59 12.95
N PHE A 51 2.82 -6.36 11.81
CA PHE A 51 3.43 -5.60 10.72
C PHE A 51 3.62 -4.13 11.10
N LEU A 52 2.60 -3.49 11.67
CA LEU A 52 2.65 -2.07 12.06
C LEU A 52 3.75 -1.83 13.10
N GLU A 53 3.83 -2.66 14.13
CA GLU A 53 4.88 -2.62 15.14
C GLU A 53 6.26 -2.86 14.53
N PHE A 54 6.38 -3.85 13.65
CA PHE A 54 7.64 -4.12 12.96
C PHE A 54 8.09 -2.92 12.13
N GLN A 55 7.20 -2.32 11.33
CA GLN A 55 7.53 -1.13 10.53
C GLN A 55 7.95 0.04 11.43
N PHE A 56 7.21 0.29 12.51
CA PHE A 56 7.55 1.32 13.49
C PHE A 56 8.96 1.08 14.08
N SER A 57 9.28 -0.16 14.46
CA SER A 57 10.61 -0.55 14.98
C SER A 57 11.76 -0.36 13.96
N LYS A 58 11.43 -0.29 12.66
CA LYS A 58 12.38 -0.01 11.58
C LYS A 58 12.42 1.46 11.17
N GLY A 59 11.75 2.34 11.92
CA GLY A 59 11.67 3.76 11.61
C GLY A 59 10.66 4.11 10.51
N ASN A 60 9.85 3.15 10.04
CA ASN A 60 8.75 3.39 9.13
C ASN A 60 7.45 3.56 9.93
N ASP A 61 7.25 4.75 10.49
CA ASP A 61 6.05 5.05 11.26
C ASP A 61 4.82 5.17 10.35
N LEU A 62 4.04 4.08 10.36
CA LEU A 62 2.74 3.96 9.69
C LEU A 62 1.55 4.11 10.65
N ILE A 63 1.78 4.30 11.95
CA ILE A 63 0.73 4.30 12.98
C ILE A 63 0.30 5.73 13.30
N THR A 64 1.25 6.65 13.40
CA THR A 64 0.97 8.04 13.79
C THR A 64 0.32 8.82 12.65
N GLN A 65 -0.83 9.46 12.94
CA GLN A 65 -1.46 10.42 12.03
C GLN A 65 -0.51 11.59 11.74
N LYS A 66 -0.42 12.02 10.48
CA LYS A 66 0.42 13.16 10.08
C LYS A 66 -0.45 14.26 9.47
N GLU A 67 0.05 15.50 9.51
CA GLU A 67 -0.74 16.69 9.16
C GLU A 67 -1.17 16.75 7.69
N ILE A 68 -0.56 15.96 6.79
CA ILE A 68 -0.94 15.92 5.37
C ILE A 68 -1.08 14.48 4.87
N ASN A 69 -2.31 14.12 4.48
CA ASN A 69 -2.66 12.94 3.68
C ASN A 69 -2.17 11.59 4.21
N PHE A 70 -2.03 11.46 5.53
CA PHE A 70 -1.74 10.19 6.18
C PHE A 70 -2.53 10.06 7.50
N PRO A 71 -3.56 9.20 7.53
CA PRO A 71 -4.48 9.11 8.67
C PRO A 71 -3.88 8.41 9.90
N GLY A 72 -2.73 7.75 9.76
CA GLY A 72 -2.29 6.72 10.70
C GLY A 72 -3.08 5.44 10.49
N LEU A 73 -2.38 4.32 10.36
CA LEU A 73 -2.96 3.03 9.99
C LEU A 73 -3.18 2.15 11.22
N LYS A 74 -4.21 1.31 11.12
CA LYS A 74 -4.63 0.36 12.15
C LYS A 74 -4.66 -1.05 11.57
N PRO A 75 -4.65 -2.09 12.42
CA PRO A 75 -4.94 -3.44 11.97
C PRO A 75 -6.24 -3.47 11.17
N GLN A 76 -6.27 -4.31 10.13
CA GLN A 76 -7.34 -4.45 9.13
C GLN A 76 -7.40 -3.36 8.04
N ASP A 77 -6.65 -2.26 8.16
CA ASP A 77 -6.56 -1.30 7.05
C ASP A 77 -5.94 -1.94 5.82
N ARG A 78 -6.46 -1.57 4.65
CA ARG A 78 -5.84 -1.89 3.36
C ARG A 78 -4.92 -0.77 2.93
N TRP A 79 -3.66 -1.11 2.66
CA TRP A 79 -2.65 -0.13 2.29
C TRP A 79 -1.70 -0.67 1.22
N CYS A 80 -1.28 0.22 0.31
CA CYS A 80 -0.22 -0.05 -0.64
C CYS A 80 1.14 0.02 0.06
N VAL A 81 1.85 -1.10 0.16
CA VAL A 81 3.16 -1.20 0.82
C VAL A 81 4.28 -1.34 -0.19
N CYS A 82 5.48 -0.88 0.19
CA CYS A 82 6.69 -0.98 -0.63
C CYS A 82 7.02 -2.44 -0.98
N ALA A 83 7.21 -2.72 -2.27
CA ALA A 83 7.61 -4.04 -2.76
C ALA A 83 9.04 -4.42 -2.31
N GLU A 84 9.89 -3.40 -2.09
CA GLU A 84 11.27 -3.55 -1.63
C GLU A 84 11.38 -3.71 -0.09
N GLY A 85 10.28 -3.52 0.64
CA GLY A 85 10.22 -3.68 2.10
C GLY A 85 10.04 -5.12 2.57
N GLY A 86 10.27 -5.37 3.86
CA GLY A 86 10.07 -6.68 4.52
C GLY A 86 8.60 -7.10 4.69
N TRP A 87 7.75 -6.90 3.69
CA TRP A 87 6.31 -7.19 3.73
C TRP A 87 6.01 -8.69 3.89
N LYS A 88 6.80 -9.56 3.25
CA LYS A 88 6.51 -11.01 3.09
C LYS A 88 6.24 -11.81 4.37
N ARG A 89 6.65 -11.34 5.54
CA ARG A 89 6.58 -12.14 6.78
C ARG A 89 5.41 -11.79 7.69
N THR A 90 4.83 -10.60 7.53
CA THR A 90 3.95 -10.03 8.56
C THR A 90 2.67 -9.44 8.01
N ILE A 91 2.51 -9.26 6.70
CA ILE A 91 1.20 -8.87 6.12
C ILE A 91 0.45 -10.06 5.56
N ASN A 92 -0.88 -9.94 5.54
CA ASN A 92 -1.73 -10.79 4.71
C ASN A 92 -1.87 -10.10 3.34
N PRO A 93 -1.21 -10.63 2.29
CA PRO A 93 -1.38 -10.07 0.96
C PRO A 93 -2.84 -10.24 0.56
N VAL A 94 -3.46 -9.17 0.10
CA VAL A 94 -4.81 -9.27 -0.46
C VAL A 94 -4.61 -9.67 -1.90
N GLN A 95 -5.11 -10.86 -2.28
CA GLN A 95 -5.17 -11.30 -3.68
C GLN A 95 -6.25 -10.52 -4.47
N HIS A 96 -6.37 -9.23 -4.23
CA HIS A 96 -7.25 -8.39 -5.02
C HIS A 96 -6.50 -7.97 -6.27
N LEU A 97 -6.62 -8.85 -7.28
CA LEU A 97 -6.86 -8.53 -8.69
C LEU A 97 -7.10 -7.04 -8.91
#